data_AF-A0A3B8NB06-F1
#
_entry.id   AF-A0A3B8NB06-F1
#
_cell.length_a   1.000
_cell.length_b   1.000
_cell.length_c   1.000
_cell.angle_alpha   90.00
_cell.angle_beta   90.00
_cell.angle_gamma   90.00
#
_symmetry.space_group_name_H-M   'P 1'
#
loop_
_entity.id
_entity.type
_entity.pdbx_description
1 polymer ?
#
loop_
_entity_poly.entity_id
_entity_poly.type
_entity_poly.pdbx_seq_one_letter_code
_entity_poly.pdbx_strand_id
1 'polypeptide(L)'
;MWFLIAIVLATFLTALIVKSRQSDRPVDTSAKDTVEDTVFEYSVHAIQRMEERDVSQERVEALLKDSSSKGFVQSGGRIRVTDGELTVIASVTGKKIVIKTVFYN
;
A
#
# COMPACT_ATOMS: atom_id res chain seq x y z
N MET A 1 -35.62 -9.72 -31.45
CA MET A 1 -35.67 -8.41 -30.74
C MET A 1 -35.84 -8.53 -29.23
N TRP A 2 -36.78 -9.32 -28.71
CA TRP A 2 -37.02 -9.48 -27.26
C TRP A 2 -35.82 -10.00 -26.45
N PHE A 3 -35.00 -10.88 -27.02
CA PHE A 3 -33.79 -11.40 -26.36
C PHE A 3 -32.73 -10.33 -26.06
N LEU A 4 -32.55 -9.34 -26.95
CA LEU A 4 -31.60 -8.24 -26.73
C LEU A 4 -32.06 -7.32 -25.59
N ILE A 5 -33.37 -7.09 -25.50
CA ILE A 5 -33.97 -6.27 -24.43
C ILE A 5 -33.78 -6.95 -23.07
N ALA A 6 -33.93 -8.28 -23.00
CA ALA A 6 -33.71 -9.05 -21.77
C ALA A 6 -32.26 -8.96 -21.27
N ILE A 7 -31.28 -9.00 -22.18
CA ILE A 7 -29.85 -8.90 -21.84
C ILE A 7 -29.54 -7.51 -21.27
N VAL A 8 -30.02 -6.44 -21.91
CA VAL A 8 -29.82 -5.06 -21.41
C VAL A 8 -30.47 -4.89 -20.04
N LEU A 9 -31.68 -5.43 -19.84
CA LEU A 9 -32.38 -5.37 -18.55
C LEU A 9 -31.61 -6.11 -17.45
N ALA A 10 -31.05 -7.29 -17.75
CA ALA A 10 -30.24 -8.06 -16.81
C ALA A 10 -28.97 -7.31 -16.39
N THR A 11 -28.27 -6.69 -17.35
CA THR A 11 -27.08 -5.88 -17.04
C THR A 11 -27.42 -4.65 -16.18
N PHE A 12 -28.57 -4.02 -16.42
CA PHE A 12 -29.03 -2.88 -15.64
C PHE A 12 -29.40 -3.28 -14.19
N LEU A 13 -30.06 -4.44 -14.02
CA LEU A 13 -30.37 -5.00 -12.71
C LEU A 13 -29.10 -5.35 -11.92
N THR A 14 -28.09 -5.94 -12.57
CA THR A 14 -26.81 -6.21 -11.90
C THR A 14 -26.09 -4.93 -11.46
N ALA A 15 -26.13 -3.87 -12.28
CA ALA A 15 -25.54 -2.58 -11.91
C ALA A 15 -26.25 -1.92 -10.72
N LEU A 16 -27.58 -2.07 -10.62
CA LEU A 16 -28.35 -1.57 -9.48
C LEU A 16 -28.05 -2.34 -8.18
N ILE A 17 -27.85 -3.66 -8.25
CA ILE A 17 -27.47 -4.48 -7.08
C ILE A 17 -26.08 -4.12 -6.57
N VAL A 18 -25.12 -3.89 -7.48
CA VAL A 18 -23.76 -3.44 -7.11
C VAL A 18 -23.82 -2.05 -6.46
N LYS A 19 -24.65 -1.14 -6.99
CA LYS A 19 -24.79 0.22 -6.47
C LYS A 19 -25.52 0.27 -5.12
N SER A 20 -26.53 -0.58 -4.90
CA SER A 20 -27.29 -0.56 -3.64
C SER A 20 -26.49 -1.09 -2.44
N ARG A 21 -25.46 -1.93 -2.66
CA ARG A 21 -24.56 -2.38 -1.59
C ARG A 21 -23.51 -1.35 -1.17
N GLN A 22 -23.35 -0.25 -1.91
CA GLN A 22 -22.37 0.79 -1.60
C GLN A 22 -22.96 1.96 -0.79
N SER A 23 -24.29 1.96 -0.57
CA SER A 23 -25.02 3.06 0.08
C SER A 23 -25.29 2.89 1.58
N ASP A 24 -24.94 1.75 2.18
CA ASP A 24 -24.97 1.57 3.64
C ASP A 24 -23.54 1.61 4.19
N ARG A 25 -22.97 2.82 4.29
CA ARG A 25 -21.88 3.06 5.23
C ARG A 25 -22.49 3.46 6.58
N PRO A 26 -22.41 2.63 7.62
CA PRO A 26 -22.03 3.16 8.91
C PRO A 26 -20.52 3.35 8.90
N VAL A 27 -20.10 4.58 9.20
CA VAL A 27 -18.78 4.86 9.77
C VAL A 27 -18.65 4.00 11.01
N ASP A 28 -17.78 2.99 10.99
CA ASP A 28 -16.99 2.52 12.13
C ASP A 28 -16.08 1.37 11.66
N THR A 29 -14.77 1.61 11.78
CA THR A 29 -13.74 0.63 12.12
C THR A 29 -13.66 -0.68 11.31
N SER A 30 -12.50 -0.86 10.66
CA SER A 30 -11.95 -2.16 10.21
C SER A 30 -12.36 -2.65 8.82
N ALA A 31 -11.65 -2.15 7.81
CA ALA A 31 -11.22 -2.91 6.62
C ALA A 31 -10.28 -1.98 5.85
N LYS A 32 -9.04 -1.78 6.32
CA LYS A 32 -7.83 -2.29 5.64
C LYS A 32 -8.15 -3.03 4.35
N ASP A 33 -8.49 -2.21 3.38
CA ASP A 33 -8.36 -2.41 1.96
C ASP A 33 -7.09 -3.22 1.66
N THR A 34 -7.28 -4.43 1.12
CA THR A 34 -6.37 -5.11 0.20
C THR A 34 -4.87 -4.91 0.49
N VAL A 35 -4.39 -5.39 1.65
CA VAL A 35 -2.95 -5.59 1.87
C VAL A 35 -2.62 -6.99 1.37
N GLU A 36 -2.23 -7.11 0.11
CA GLU A 36 -1.51 -8.29 -0.38
C GLU A 36 -0.23 -8.47 0.47
N ASP A 37 -0.32 -9.33 1.50
CA ASP A 37 0.68 -10.24 2.09
C ASP A 37 2.16 -9.80 2.20
N THR A 38 2.46 -8.51 2.08
CA THR A 38 3.81 -7.98 2.18
C THR A 38 4.04 -7.59 3.63
N VAL A 39 4.71 -8.50 4.36
CA VAL A 39 5.03 -8.28 5.77
C VAL A 39 6.20 -7.31 5.85
N PHE A 40 5.94 -6.12 6.39
CA PHE A 40 6.98 -5.13 6.72
C PHE A 40 7.56 -5.42 8.10
N GLU A 41 8.88 -5.61 8.18
CA GLU A 41 9.60 -5.78 9.43
C GLU A 41 10.56 -4.62 9.62
N TYR A 42 10.54 -3.99 10.80
CA TYR A 42 11.40 -2.86 11.12
C TYR A 42 12.54 -3.32 12.01
N SER A 43 13.78 -3.02 11.62
CA SER A 43 14.91 -3.22 12.51
C SER A 43 14.86 -2.22 13.68
N VAL A 44 15.46 -2.59 14.83
CA VAL A 44 15.57 -1.71 16.00
C VAL A 44 16.18 -0.35 15.62
N HIS A 45 17.18 -0.35 14.74
CA HIS A 45 17.80 0.86 14.23
C HIS A 45 16.84 1.73 13.41
N ALA A 46 15.99 1.13 12.58
CA ALA A 46 14.99 1.87 11.81
C ALA A 46 13.96 2.52 12.75
N ILE A 47 13.46 1.78 13.74
CA ILE A 47 12.48 2.29 14.71
C ILE A 47 13.05 3.51 15.46
N GLN A 48 14.27 3.39 15.98
CA GLN A 48 14.93 4.52 16.65
C GLN A 48 15.05 5.74 15.72
N ARG A 49 15.41 5.53 14.46
CA ARG A 49 15.58 6.61 13.50
C ARG A 49 14.27 7.28 13.09
N MET A 50 13.18 6.52 13.09
CA MET A 50 11.83 7.02 12.86
C MET A 50 11.38 7.90 14.02
N GLU A 51 11.59 7.45 15.26
CA GLU A 51 11.24 8.20 16.46
C GLU A 51 12.04 9.51 16.57
N GLU A 52 13.36 9.47 16.31
CA GLU A 52 14.21 10.67 16.28
C GLU A 52 13.78 11.72 15.25
N ARG A 53 13.05 11.31 14.21
CA ARG A 53 12.72 12.13 13.02
C ARG A 53 11.23 12.34 12.83
N ASP A 54 10.42 11.90 13.79
CA ASP A 54 8.95 11.94 13.72
C ASP A 54 8.40 11.35 12.41
N VAL A 55 9.00 10.25 11.95
CA VAL A 55 8.59 9.54 10.73
C VAL A 55 7.61 8.43 11.12
N SER A 56 6.38 8.50 10.62
CA SER A 56 5.38 7.46 10.87
C SER A 56 5.63 6.21 10.02
N GLN A 57 5.17 5.05 10.52
CA GLN A 57 5.24 3.78 9.78
C GLN A 57 4.42 3.86 8.50
N GLU A 58 3.27 4.53 8.54
CA GLU A 58 2.40 4.74 7.39
C GLU A 58 3.11 5.52 6.28
N ARG A 59 3.94 6.51 6.64
CA ARG A 59 4.71 7.29 5.65
C ARG A 59 5.75 6.43 4.95
N VAL A 60 6.42 5.55 5.69
CA VAL A 60 7.42 4.61 5.14
C VAL A 60 6.75 3.60 4.21
N GLU A 61 5.63 3.02 4.63
CA GLU A 61 4.87 2.08 3.79
C GLU A 61 4.31 2.75 2.54
N ALA A 62 3.79 3.97 2.67
CA ALA A 62 3.31 4.75 1.53
C ALA A 62 4.45 4.98 0.51
N LEU A 63 5.64 5.35 0.99
CA LEU A 63 6.81 5.54 0.14
C LEU A 63 7.23 4.25 -0.58
N LEU A 64 7.17 3.10 0.11
CA LEU A 64 7.52 1.80 -0.46
C LEU A 64 6.47 1.28 -1.47
N LYS A 65 5.21 1.68 -1.33
CA LYS A 65 4.10 1.30 -2.22
C LYS A 65 3.90 2.29 -3.37
N ASP A 66 4.35 3.52 -3.22
CA ASP A 66 4.18 4.54 -4.24
C ASP A 66 5.06 4.24 -5.46
N SER A 67 4.40 4.13 -6.61
CA SER A 67 5.02 3.94 -7.93
C SER A 67 5.84 5.15 -8.40
N SER A 68 5.62 6.33 -7.81
CA SER A 68 6.37 7.55 -8.12
C SER A 68 7.76 7.59 -7.46
N SER A 69 7.95 6.77 -6.42
CA SER A 69 9.17 6.68 -5.63
C SER A 69 10.30 6.05 -6.45
N LYS A 70 11.49 6.65 -6.39
CA LYS A 70 12.66 6.09 -7.09
C LYS A 70 13.26 4.97 -6.27
N GLY A 71 12.99 3.73 -6.67
CA GLY A 71 13.61 2.52 -6.13
C GLY A 71 14.95 2.23 -6.80
N PHE A 72 16.04 2.29 -6.04
CA PHE A 72 17.38 1.89 -6.47
C PHE A 72 17.80 0.61 -5.77
N VAL A 73 18.07 -0.44 -6.56
CA VAL A 73 18.66 -1.67 -6.02
C VAL A 73 20.15 -1.44 -5.81
N GLN A 74 20.60 -1.50 -4.56
CA GLN A 74 22.01 -1.50 -4.16
C GLN A 74 22.58 -2.93 -4.15
N SER A 75 23.90 -3.02 -4.26
CA SER A 75 24.63 -4.29 -4.14
C SER A 75 24.29 -5.01 -2.83
N GLY A 76 24.06 -6.32 -2.91
CA GLY A 76 23.70 -7.15 -1.76
C GLY A 76 22.19 -7.21 -1.44
N GLY A 77 21.32 -6.96 -2.42
CA GLY A 77 19.86 -7.14 -2.25
C GLY A 77 19.18 -6.07 -1.40
N ARG A 78 19.84 -4.93 -1.22
CA ARG A 78 19.27 -3.76 -0.54
C ARG A 78 18.54 -2.90 -1.56
N ILE A 79 17.39 -2.37 -1.16
CA ILE A 79 16.59 -1.44 -1.95
C ILE A 79 16.60 -0.11 -1.22
N ARG A 80 17.05 0.93 -1.89
CA ARG A 80 16.91 2.32 -1.46
C ARG A 80 15.71 2.91 -2.17
N VAL A 81 14.72 3.38 -1.43
CA VAL A 81 13.55 4.07 -1.98
C VAL A 81 13.54 5.49 -1.47
N THR A 82 13.33 6.46 -2.36
CA THR A 82 13.26 7.88 -1.99
C THR A 82 12.20 8.63 -2.78
N ASP A 83 11.54 9.58 -2.12
CA ASP A 83 10.64 10.58 -2.71
C ASP A 83 11.32 11.95 -2.88
N GLY A 84 12.60 12.06 -2.54
CA GLY A 84 13.38 13.31 -2.56
C GLY A 84 13.51 13.99 -1.19
N GLU A 85 12.59 13.75 -0.27
CA GLU A 85 12.63 14.27 1.11
C GLU A 85 13.08 13.18 2.09
N LEU A 86 12.46 12.00 1.99
CA LEU A 86 12.74 10.83 2.81
C LEU A 86 13.43 9.76 1.98
N THR A 87 14.42 9.11 2.59
CA THR A 87 15.05 7.92 2.03
C THR A 87 14.90 6.75 2.98
N VAL A 88 14.35 5.66 2.47
CA VAL A 88 14.21 4.38 3.17
C VAL A 88 15.20 3.39 2.57
N ILE A 89 15.94 2.69 3.43
CA ILE A 89 16.74 1.53 3.01
C ILE A 89 16.07 0.28 3.56
N ALA A 90 15.64 -0.58 2.65
CA ALA A 90 15.04 -1.87 2.93
C ALA A 90 15.84 -3.01 2.31
N SER A 91 15.56 -4.23 2.73
CA SER A 91 16.05 -5.47 2.10
C SER A 91 14.87 -6.41 1.90
N VAL A 92 14.80 -7.05 0.73
CA VAL A 92 13.75 -8.02 0.45
C VAL A 92 14.27 -9.40 0.79
N THR A 93 13.58 -10.08 1.72
CA THR A 93 13.89 -11.44 2.14
C THR A 93 12.64 -12.30 1.91
N GLY A 94 12.59 -12.98 0.77
CA GLY A 94 11.40 -13.76 0.36
C GLY A 94 10.19 -12.86 0.14
N LYS A 95 9.12 -13.05 0.94
CA LYS A 95 7.89 -12.21 0.92
C LYS A 95 7.93 -11.05 1.92
N LYS A 96 9.06 -10.86 2.62
CA LYS A 96 9.18 -9.85 3.68
C LYS A 96 10.04 -8.69 3.22
N ILE A 97 9.64 -7.48 3.59
CA ILE A 97 10.42 -6.27 3.39
C ILE A 97 10.97 -5.84 4.75
N VAL A 98 12.29 -5.96 4.92
CA VAL A 98 12.97 -5.61 6.17
C VAL A 98 13.55 -4.20 6.05
N ILE A 99 13.00 -3.27 6.80
CA ILE A 99 13.38 -1.86 6.83
C ILE A 99 14.57 -1.70 7.78
N LYS A 100 15.72 -1.32 7.22
CA LYS A 100 17.00 -1.23 7.93
C LYS A 100 17.24 0.16 8.50
N THR A 101 16.90 1.20 7.76
CA THR A 101 17.06 2.58 8.23
C THR A 101 16.20 3.55 7.43
N VAL A 102 15.96 4.71 8.01
CA VAL A 102 15.30 5.87 7.41
C VAL A 102 16.10 7.12 7.73
N PHE A 103 16.14 8.04 6.77
CA PHE A 103 16.75 9.36 6.96
C PHE A 103 16.14 10.37 6.00
N TYR A 104 16.07 11.62 6.45
CA TYR A 104 15.80 12.74 5.56
C TYR A 104 17.05 13.06 4.74
N ASN A 105 16.82 13.50 3.51
CA ASN A 105 17.88 13.91 2.59
C ASN A 105 18.47 15.29 2.97
#